data_AF-A0A962LZE5-F1
#
_entry.id   AF-A0A962LZE5-F1
#
_cell.length_a   1.000
_cell.length_b   1.000
_cell.length_c   1.000
_cell.angle_alpha   90.00
_cell.angle_beta   90.00
_cell.angle_gamma   90.00
#
_symmetry.space_group_name_H-M   'P 1'
#
loop_
_entity.id
_entity.type
_entity.pdbx_description
1 polymer ?
#
loop_
_entity_poly.entity_id
_entity_poly.type
_entity_poly.pdbx_seq_one_letter_code
_entity_poly.pdbx_strand_id
1 'polypeptide(L)'
;GNALEADLKALSSSGLSVRVTPATAPAAPRSGRAITLTVIGPDRLGIVREISRALAQREVNVVEMDSTVSSAPMSAELIFTARIDAEIPDHVDLDDLEDSLEEIANVMTLEIELERGHG
;
A
#
# COMPACT_ATOMS: atom_id res chain seq x y z
N GLY A 1 7.71 -13.32 28.52
CA GLY A 1 7.68 -14.29 27.40
C GLY A 1 6.54 -15.27 27.58
N ASN A 2 6.76 -16.31 28.39
CA ASN A 2 5.86 -17.49 28.42
C ASN A 2 4.45 -17.23 28.97
N ALA A 3 4.27 -16.34 29.95
CA ALA A 3 2.93 -16.05 30.50
C ALA A 3 2.03 -15.36 29.47
N LEU A 4 2.55 -14.33 28.78
CA LEU A 4 1.82 -13.63 27.70
C LEU A 4 1.43 -14.58 26.56
N GLU A 5 2.32 -15.49 26.17
CA GLU A 5 2.01 -16.48 25.13
C GLU A 5 0.91 -17.46 25.57
N ALA A 6 0.92 -17.90 26.84
CA ALA A 6 -0.11 -18.77 27.38
C ALA A 6 -1.48 -18.07 27.44
N ASP A 7 -1.51 -16.81 27.90
CA ASP A 7 -2.74 -16.00 27.97
C ASP A 7 -3.33 -15.75 26.57
N LEU A 8 -2.49 -15.44 25.58
CA LEU A 8 -2.92 -15.27 24.19
C LEU A 8 -3.45 -16.57 23.58
N LYS A 9 -2.82 -17.71 23.87
CA LYS A 9 -3.30 -19.02 23.42
C LYS A 9 -4.63 -19.40 24.07
N ALA A 10 -4.89 -19.01 25.31
CA ALA A 10 -6.16 -19.30 25.99
C ALA A 10 -7.37 -18.65 25.28
N LEU A 11 -7.18 -17.52 24.59
CA LEU A 11 -8.21 -16.87 23.77
C LEU A 11 -8.70 -17.73 22.59
N SER A 12 -7.97 -18.79 22.20
CA SER A 12 -8.49 -19.71 21.19
C SER A 12 -9.73 -20.47 21.67
N SER A 13 -9.92 -20.61 22.99
CA SER A 13 -11.12 -21.21 23.58
C SER A 13 -12.39 -20.37 23.39
N SER A 14 -12.26 -19.07 23.10
CA SER A 14 -13.38 -18.17 22.76
C SER A 14 -13.62 -18.02 21.26
N GLY A 15 -13.01 -18.89 20.42
CA GLY A 15 -13.22 -18.91 18.97
C GLY A 15 -12.28 -18.03 18.15
N LEU A 16 -11.23 -17.45 18.76
CA LEU A 16 -10.22 -16.65 18.06
C LEU A 16 -9.09 -17.53 17.50
N SER A 17 -8.59 -17.24 16.30
CA SER A 17 -7.36 -17.87 15.78
C SER A 17 -6.15 -17.02 16.18
N VAL A 18 -5.23 -17.59 16.96
CA VAL A 18 -4.08 -16.88 17.51
C VAL A 18 -2.77 -17.53 17.05
N ARG A 19 -1.87 -16.73 16.48
CA ARG A 19 -0.50 -17.14 16.09
C ARG A 19 0.51 -16.28 16.82
N VAL A 20 1.46 -16.91 17.50
CA VAL A 20 2.57 -16.24 18.19
C VAL A 20 3.87 -16.60 17.49
N THR A 21 4.70 -15.62 17.21
CA THR A 21 6.02 -15.81 16.59
C THR A 21 7.04 -14.96 17.36
N PRO A 22 8.11 -15.58 17.93
CA PRO A 22 9.16 -14.83 18.61
C PRO A 22 9.84 -13.84 17.66
N ALA A 23 9.91 -12.57 18.04
CA ALA A 23 10.69 -11.58 17.31
C ALA A 23 12.18 -11.68 17.73
N THR A 24 13.08 -11.88 16.77
CA THR A 24 14.52 -12.02 17.03
C THR A 24 15.22 -10.68 17.28
N ALA A 25 14.61 -9.56 16.90
CA ALA A 25 15.13 -8.22 17.13
C ALA A 25 13.98 -7.22 17.35
N PRO A 26 14.19 -6.15 18.13
CA PRO A 26 13.28 -5.01 18.15
C PRO A 26 13.16 -4.43 16.75
N ALA A 27 11.94 -4.09 16.33
CA ALA A 27 11.73 -3.38 15.07
C ALA A 27 12.50 -2.05 15.13
N ALA A 28 13.30 -1.77 14.10
CA ALA A 28 13.91 -0.45 13.96
C ALA A 28 12.79 0.60 13.89
N PRO A 29 12.98 1.80 14.49
CA PRO A 29 12.04 2.88 14.32
C PRO A 29 11.90 3.17 12.82
N ARG A 30 10.72 2.92 12.27
CA ARG A 30 10.42 3.26 10.87
C ARG A 30 10.31 4.78 10.82
N SER A 31 11.35 5.41 10.31
CA SER A 31 11.35 6.84 9.98
C SER A 31 11.11 6.90 8.48
N GLY A 32 10.03 7.54 8.09
CA GLY A 32 9.62 7.65 6.70
C GLY A 32 8.61 8.77 6.54
N ARG A 33 8.56 9.32 5.32
CA ARG A 33 7.61 10.36 4.94
C ARG A 33 6.30 9.69 4.56
N ALA A 34 5.23 10.01 5.28
CA ALA A 34 3.89 9.57 4.92
C ALA A 34 3.46 10.24 3.61
N ILE A 35 2.90 9.45 2.71
CA ILE A 35 2.29 9.90 1.46
C ILE A 35 0.94 9.23 1.25
N THR A 36 0.11 9.87 0.45
CA THR A 36 -1.10 9.31 -0.12
C THR A 36 -0.96 9.34 -1.64
N LEU A 37 -1.24 8.22 -2.29
CA LEU A 37 -1.40 8.14 -3.75
C LEU A 37 -2.88 8.03 -4.09
N THR A 38 -3.33 8.81 -5.06
CA THR A 38 -4.64 8.66 -5.68
C THR A 38 -4.46 8.24 -7.13
N VAL A 39 -5.12 7.16 -7.53
CA VAL A 39 -5.00 6.58 -8.87
C VAL A 39 -6.37 6.51 -9.50
N ILE A 40 -6.52 7.05 -10.70
CA ILE A 40 -7.79 7.06 -11.45
C ILE A 40 -7.51 6.75 -12.92
N GLY A 41 -8.32 5.92 -13.56
CA GLY A 41 -8.23 5.73 -15.00
C GLY A 41 -8.99 4.50 -15.52
N PRO A 42 -8.86 4.16 -16.80
CA PRO A 42 -9.51 2.99 -17.38
C PRO A 42 -9.01 1.72 -16.70
N ASP A 43 -9.93 0.82 -16.36
CA ASP A 43 -9.59 -0.46 -15.75
C ASP A 43 -8.78 -1.34 -16.71
N ARG A 44 -7.67 -1.88 -16.19
CA ARG A 44 -6.76 -2.75 -16.93
C ARG A 44 -6.18 -3.80 -16.00
N LEU A 45 -6.00 -5.00 -16.53
CA LEU A 45 -5.36 -6.07 -15.79
C LEU A 45 -3.92 -5.67 -15.41
N GLY A 46 -3.62 -5.69 -14.11
CA GLY A 46 -2.27 -5.52 -13.59
C GLY A 46 -1.95 -4.13 -13.02
N ILE A 47 -2.89 -3.19 -12.94
CA ILE A 47 -2.66 -1.86 -12.33
C ILE A 47 -2.05 -1.99 -10.93
N VAL A 48 -2.70 -2.77 -10.06
CA VAL A 48 -2.22 -3.03 -8.69
C VAL A 48 -0.81 -3.63 -8.70
N ARG A 49 -0.53 -4.57 -9.61
CA ARG A 49 0.78 -5.22 -9.71
C ARG A 49 1.88 -4.22 -10.08
N GLU A 50 1.63 -3.34 -11.04
CA GLU A 50 2.63 -2.37 -11.50
C GLU A 50 2.93 -1.33 -10.41
N ILE A 51 1.89 -0.80 -9.75
CA ILE A 51 2.05 0.15 -8.64
C ILE A 51 2.77 -0.51 -7.46
N SER A 52 2.29 -1.67 -6.98
CA SER A 52 2.94 -2.39 -5.89
C SER A 52 4.40 -2.72 -6.21
N ARG A 53 4.72 -3.05 -7.47
CA ARG A 53 6.09 -3.32 -7.90
C ARG A 53 6.96 -2.07 -7.83
N ALA A 54 6.48 -0.91 -8.31
CA ALA A 54 7.24 0.33 -8.26
C ALA A 54 7.54 0.78 -6.83
N LEU A 55 6.56 0.62 -5.93
CA LEU A 55 6.71 0.89 -4.50
C LEU A 55 7.69 -0.10 -3.85
N ALA A 56 7.52 -1.40 -4.09
CA ALA A 56 8.37 -2.44 -3.50
C ALA A 56 9.82 -2.37 -3.95
N GLN A 57 10.09 -1.99 -5.21
CA GLN A 57 11.45 -1.81 -5.74
C GLN A 57 12.24 -0.72 -5.01
N ARG A 58 11.53 0.22 -4.36
CA ARG A 58 12.09 1.32 -3.57
C ARG A 58 11.92 1.13 -2.07
N GLU A 59 11.54 -0.07 -1.64
CA GLU A 59 11.28 -0.39 -0.23
C GLU A 59 10.21 0.51 0.41
N VAL A 60 9.33 1.11 -0.41
CA VAL A 60 8.21 1.92 0.09
C VAL A 60 7.20 0.99 0.75
N ASN A 61 6.87 1.30 2.00
CA ASN A 61 5.94 0.51 2.79
C ASN A 61 4.50 0.94 2.47
N VAL A 62 3.65 0.02 2.04
CA VAL A 62 2.21 0.28 1.88
C VAL A 62 1.51 0.01 3.20
N VAL A 63 0.90 1.05 3.78
CA VAL A 63 0.15 0.99 5.05
C VAL A 63 -1.27 0.51 4.78
N GLU A 64 -1.93 1.10 3.80
CA GLU A 64 -3.31 0.79 3.43
C GLU A 64 -3.51 0.99 1.93
N MET A 65 -4.39 0.17 1.34
CA MET A 65 -4.78 0.29 -0.06
C MET A 65 -6.26 -0.05 -0.19
N ASP A 66 -7.03 0.93 -0.66
CA ASP A 66 -8.41 0.77 -1.05
C ASP A 66 -8.52 0.94 -2.56
N SER A 67 -9.23 0.02 -3.21
CA SER A 67 -9.46 0.11 -4.65
C SER A 67 -10.87 -0.34 -5.03
N THR A 68 -11.39 0.26 -6.08
CA THR A 68 -12.70 -0.06 -6.64
C THR A 68 -12.66 0.02 -8.15
N VAL A 69 -13.53 -0.77 -8.79
CA VAL A 69 -13.80 -0.68 -10.22
C VAL A 69 -15.28 -0.36 -10.38
N SER A 70 -15.58 0.71 -11.11
CA SER A 70 -16.95 1.17 -11.32
C SER A 70 -17.18 1.58 -12.77
N SER A 71 -18.43 1.53 -13.24
CA SER A 71 -18.75 2.01 -14.59
C SER A 71 -18.73 3.53 -14.63
N ALA A 72 -18.03 4.09 -15.62
CA ALA A 72 -18.06 5.50 -15.92
C ALA A 72 -19.49 5.98 -16.18
N PRO A 73 -19.89 7.15 -15.64
CA PRO A 73 -21.15 7.77 -16.01
C PRO A 73 -21.16 7.95 -17.52
N MET A 74 -22.18 7.41 -18.19
CA MET A 74 -22.50 7.62 -19.61
C MET A 74 -21.75 6.78 -20.67
N SER A 75 -20.60 6.16 -20.40
CA SER A 75 -19.84 5.39 -21.43
C SER A 75 -19.84 3.86 -21.23
N ALA A 76 -20.33 3.35 -20.10
CA ALA A 76 -20.25 1.93 -19.70
C ALA A 76 -18.81 1.35 -19.61
N GLU A 77 -17.78 2.18 -19.78
CA GLU A 77 -16.38 1.81 -19.59
C GLU A 77 -16.07 1.64 -18.11
N LEU A 78 -15.20 0.69 -17.77
CA LEU A 78 -14.80 0.47 -16.38
C LEU A 78 -13.67 1.43 -16.01
N ILE A 79 -13.84 2.11 -14.88
CA ILE A 79 -12.87 2.99 -14.27
C ILE A 79 -12.35 2.34 -13.01
N PHE A 80 -11.04 2.22 -12.94
CA PHE A 80 -10.31 1.87 -11.73
C PHE A 80 -10.05 3.14 -10.91
N THR A 81 -10.28 3.04 -9.60
CA THR A 81 -9.92 4.08 -8.65
C THR A 81 -9.26 3.44 -7.43
N ALA A 82 -8.15 4.00 -6.97
CA ALA A 82 -7.50 3.57 -5.75
C ALA A 82 -6.96 4.73 -4.92
N ARG A 83 -6.96 4.53 -3.59
CA ARG A 83 -6.23 5.32 -2.62
C ARG A 83 -5.20 4.40 -1.96
N ILE A 84 -3.95 4.85 -1.88
CA ILE A 84 -2.85 4.10 -1.27
C ILE A 84 -2.17 5.00 -0.26
N ASP A 85 -2.19 4.61 1.01
CA ASP A 85 -1.42 5.27 2.06
C ASP A 85 -0.11 4.52 2.26
N ALA A 86 1.01 5.23 2.18
CA ALA A 86 2.34 4.63 2.17
C ALA A 86 3.37 5.46 2.95
N GLU A 87 4.45 4.81 3.37
CA GLU A 87 5.59 5.41 4.05
C GLU A 87 6.84 5.26 3.18
N ILE A 88 7.39 6.39 2.75
CA ILE A 88 8.63 6.44 1.96
C ILE A 88 9.84 6.48 2.91
N PRO A 89 10.79 5.54 2.81
CA PRO A 89 12.04 5.62 3.55
C PRO A 89 12.82 6.92 3.29
N ASP A 90 13.54 7.42 4.29
CA ASP A 90 14.30 8.68 4.17
C ASP A 90 15.38 8.67 3.07
N HIS A 91 15.84 7.49 2.66
CA HIS A 91 16.89 7.31 1.64
C HIS A 91 16.34 7.26 0.21
N VAL A 92 15.02 7.19 0.02
CA VAL A 92 14.39 7.14 -1.30
C VAL A 92 14.25 8.56 -1.83
N ASP A 93 14.73 8.78 -3.05
CA ASP A 93 14.48 10.04 -3.75
C ASP A 93 13.02 10.10 -4.20
N LEU A 94 12.37 11.23 -3.91
CA LEU A 94 10.97 11.42 -4.27
C LEU A 94 10.83 11.65 -5.77
N ASP A 95 11.79 12.33 -6.38
CA ASP A 95 11.77 12.64 -7.82
C ASP A 95 11.84 11.32 -8.62
N ASP A 96 12.75 10.40 -8.24
CA ASP A 96 12.85 9.06 -8.85
C ASP A 96 11.57 8.21 -8.68
N LEU A 97 10.83 8.41 -7.60
CA LEU A 97 9.56 7.73 -7.36
C LEU A 97 8.46 8.33 -8.25
N GLU A 98 8.36 9.65 -8.30
CA GLU A 98 7.43 10.39 -9.15
C GLU A 98 7.63 10.03 -10.63
N ASP A 99 8.87 10.03 -11.12
CA ASP A 99 9.21 9.62 -12.49
C ASP A 99 8.71 8.21 -12.84
N SER A 100 8.86 7.26 -11.91
CA SER A 100 8.39 5.88 -12.12
C SER A 100 6.88 5.74 -12.06
N LEU A 101 6.21 6.53 -11.22
CA LEU A 101 4.75 6.58 -11.19
C LEU A 101 4.22 7.24 -12.47
N GLU A 102 4.88 8.28 -12.98
CA GLU A 102 4.53 8.94 -14.24
C GLU A 102 4.71 8.00 -15.45
N GLU A 103 5.75 7.16 -15.48
CA GLU A 103 5.89 6.14 -16.52
C GLU A 103 4.71 5.15 -16.50
N ILE A 104 4.31 4.68 -15.32
CA ILE A 104 3.15 3.79 -15.16
C ILE A 104 1.86 4.50 -15.59
N ALA A 105 1.68 5.75 -15.17
CA ALA A 105 0.54 6.59 -15.52
C ALA A 105 0.40 6.69 -17.05
N ASN A 106 1.50 6.99 -17.74
CA ASN A 106 1.51 7.09 -19.20
C ASN A 106 1.22 5.75 -19.89
N VAL A 107 1.90 4.67 -19.49
CA VAL A 107 1.74 3.34 -20.12
C VAL A 107 0.33 2.79 -19.93
N MET A 108 -0.25 3.00 -18.75
CA MET A 108 -1.55 2.44 -18.38
C MET A 108 -2.71 3.42 -18.63
N THR A 109 -2.42 4.65 -19.07
CA THR A 109 -3.38 5.74 -19.26
C THR A 109 -4.11 6.08 -17.95
N LEU A 110 -3.37 6.08 -16.84
CA LEU A 110 -3.86 6.45 -15.52
C LEU A 110 -3.46 7.88 -15.19
N GLU A 111 -4.20 8.48 -14.28
CA GLU A 111 -3.82 9.64 -13.50
C GLU A 111 -3.35 9.14 -12.14
N ILE A 112 -2.15 9.55 -11.73
CA ILE A 112 -1.57 9.21 -10.43
C ILE A 112 -1.14 10.51 -9.76
N GLU A 113 -1.78 10.82 -8.64
CA GLU A 113 -1.45 11.99 -7.83
C GLU A 113 -0.74 11.53 -6.56
N LEU A 114 0.33 12.23 -6.19
CA LEU A 114 1.07 12.02 -4.95
C LEU A 114 0.90 13.23 -4.04
N GLU A 115 0.40 12.99 -2.84
CA GLU A 115 0.23 13.99 -1.80
C GLU A 115 1.03 13.61 -0.55
N ARG A 116 1.48 14.62 0.21
CA ARG A 116 2.05 14.37 1.54
C ARG A 116 0.93 13.91 2.47
N GLY A 117 1.12 12.76 3.10
CA GLY A 117 0.19 12.22 4.07
C GLY A 117 0.16 13.06 5.35
N HIS A 118 -1.01 13.15 5.96
CA HIS A 118 -1.14 13.64 7.34
C HIS A 118 -1.06 12.42 8.27
N GLY A 119 0.03 12.33 9.03
CA GLY A 119 0.23 11.28 10.06
C GLY A 119 -0.59 11.50 11.33
#